data_AF-A0A4R5XDX6-F1
#
_entry.id   AF-A0A4R5XDX6-F1
#
_cell.length_a   1.000
_cell.length_b   1.000
_cell.length_c   1.000
_cell.angle_alpha   90.00
_cell.angle_beta   90.00
_cell.angle_gamma   90.00
#
_symmetry.space_group_name_H-M   'P 1'
#
loop_
_entity.id
_entity.type
_entity.pdbx_description
1 polymer ?
#
loop_
_entity_poly.entity_id
_entity_poly.type
_entity_poly.pdbx_seq_one_letter_code
_entity_poly.pdbx_strand_id
1 'polypeptide(L)'
;MSRLSPAWSATRLSHCPRRAPAHRHSLSENRLSARSYSDGSPQKSPHAQWYAEIGPAMIPVFLLGSAVYLGLQLAQVHLSNEKYLSEASTKIRDLEADLEKLKSDRNQRLEVTQSSRNGDRKSWWWFS
;
A
#
# COMPACT_ATOMS: atom_id res chain seq x y z
N MET A 1 46.47 11.31 -6.45
CA MET A 1 46.31 12.51 -7.30
C MET A 1 44.82 12.86 -7.28
N SER A 2 44.36 13.62 -6.28
CA SER A 2 44.20 15.09 -6.31
C SER A 2 43.13 15.47 -7.34
N ARG A 3 41.90 15.84 -6.94
CA ARG A 3 41.37 17.22 -6.75
C ARG A 3 39.84 17.10 -7.01
N LEU A 4 38.89 17.90 -6.53
CA LEU A 4 38.78 19.06 -5.66
C LEU A 4 37.27 19.27 -5.45
N SER A 5 36.85 19.60 -4.24
CA SER A 5 35.55 20.23 -3.96
C SER A 5 35.41 21.60 -4.64
N PRO A 6 34.18 22.09 -4.80
CA PRO A 6 33.86 23.44 -4.30
C PRO A 6 32.49 23.40 -3.57
N ALA A 7 32.35 23.74 -2.28
CA ALA A 7 32.67 25.00 -1.59
C ALA A 7 32.05 26.22 -2.29
N TRP A 8 30.77 26.48 -2.01
CA TRP A 8 30.17 27.79 -2.25
C TRP A 8 29.87 28.40 -0.88
N SER A 9 30.78 29.27 -0.44
CA SER A 9 30.52 30.26 0.59
C SER A 9 30.21 31.57 -0.11
N ALA A 10 29.11 32.23 0.26
CA ALA A 10 28.89 33.63 -0.08
C ALA A 10 28.32 34.38 1.13
N THR A 11 29.18 35.21 1.70
CA THR A 11 28.96 36.15 2.80
C THR A 11 28.76 37.56 2.23
N ARG A 12 27.72 38.27 2.70
CA ARG A 12 27.70 39.72 3.09
C ARG A 12 26.26 40.25 3.05
N LEU A 13 25.68 40.69 4.17
CA LEU A 13 25.80 42.03 4.78
C LEU A 13 25.52 43.20 3.82
N SER A 14 24.39 43.88 4.02
CA SER A 14 24.13 45.30 3.72
C SER A 14 22.86 45.71 4.49
N HIS A 15 22.99 46.34 5.66
CA HIS A 15 22.87 47.80 5.89
C HIS A 15 21.59 48.45 5.33
N CYS A 16 20.73 48.94 6.22
CA CYS A 16 19.96 50.18 6.04
C CYS A 16 19.76 50.89 7.39
N PRO A 17 19.80 52.24 7.45
CA PRO A 17 19.90 53.01 8.68
C PRO A 17 18.56 53.54 9.22
N ARG A 18 18.57 53.74 10.54
CA ARG A 18 17.87 54.69 11.41
C ARG A 18 17.04 55.82 10.76
N ARG A 19 15.76 55.96 11.16
CA ARG A 19 15.09 57.26 11.29
C ARG A 19 14.04 57.25 12.40
N ALA A 20 14.33 57.98 13.48
CA ALA A 20 13.38 58.33 14.53
C ALA A 20 12.63 59.62 14.14
N PRO A 21 11.41 59.80 14.67
CA PRO A 21 10.97 61.11 15.11
C PRO A 21 10.62 61.13 16.61
N ALA A 22 11.01 62.22 17.25
CA ALA A 22 10.71 62.58 18.62
C ALA A 22 9.41 63.41 18.73
N HIS A 23 8.91 63.51 19.98
CA HIS A 23 7.74 64.25 20.48
C HIS A 23 6.38 63.58 20.21
N ARG A 24 5.47 63.47 21.19
CA ARG A 24 5.10 64.48 22.21
C ARG A 24 4.40 63.79 23.40
N HIS A 25 4.59 64.32 24.60
CA HIS A 25 3.81 63.96 25.78
C HIS A 25 2.32 64.26 25.56
N SER A 26 1.48 63.26 25.80
CA SER A 26 0.08 63.43 26.18
C SER A 26 -0.11 62.58 27.44
N LEU A 27 -0.04 63.24 28.59
CA LEU A 27 -0.64 62.72 29.81
C LEU A 27 -2.15 62.90 29.66
N SER A 28 -2.83 61.81 29.31
CA SER A 28 -4.27 61.66 29.53
C SER A 28 -4.50 60.25 30.06
N GLU A 29 -4.11 60.08 31.32
CA GLU A 29 -4.57 59.00 32.18
C GLU A 29 -6.08 59.15 32.36
N ASN A 30 -6.87 58.53 31.49
CA ASN A 30 -8.22 58.10 31.85
C ASN A 30 -8.75 57.02 30.89
N ARG A 31 -8.06 55.88 30.87
CA ARG A 31 -8.68 54.63 30.44
C ARG A 31 -8.50 53.63 31.56
N LEU A 32 -9.53 53.52 32.39
CA LEU A 32 -9.87 52.28 33.07
C LEU A 32 -10.08 51.21 31.99
N SER A 33 -8.96 50.73 31.46
CA SER A 33 -8.90 49.57 30.60
C SER A 33 -9.09 48.42 31.56
N ALA A 34 -10.35 48.01 31.74
CA ALA A 34 -10.68 46.70 32.23
C ALA A 34 -9.81 45.72 31.42
N ARG A 35 -8.75 45.22 32.06
CA ARG A 35 -7.92 44.16 31.52
C ARG A 35 -8.83 42.95 31.44
N SER A 36 -9.51 42.86 30.30
CA SER A 36 -10.16 41.67 29.82
C SER A 36 -9.11 40.57 29.92
N TYR A 37 -9.46 39.52 30.64
CA TYR A 37 -8.65 38.31 30.73
C TYR A 37 -8.14 37.99 29.33
N SER A 38 -6.82 37.97 29.17
CA SER A 38 -6.18 37.30 28.06
C SER A 38 -6.56 35.83 28.17
N ASP A 39 -7.70 35.48 27.58
CA ASP A 39 -8.01 34.10 27.23
C ASP A 39 -6.81 33.59 26.45
N GLY A 40 -6.12 32.60 27.01
CA GLY A 40 -4.91 32.02 26.46
C GLY A 40 -5.17 31.20 25.21
N SER A 41 -6.13 31.59 24.38
CA SER A 41 -6.28 31.03 23.06
C SER A 41 -5.12 31.54 22.20
N PRO A 42 -4.20 30.65 21.77
CA PRO A 42 -3.12 31.06 20.89
C PRO A 42 -3.76 31.72 19.68
N GLN A 43 -3.39 32.97 19.41
CA GLN A 43 -3.85 33.76 18.27
C GLN A 43 -3.67 32.92 17.00
N LYS A 44 -4.75 32.30 16.53
CA LYS A 44 -4.72 31.39 15.39
C LYS A 44 -4.33 32.23 14.20
N SER A 45 -3.25 31.84 13.50
CA SER A 45 -2.85 32.57 12.31
C SER A 45 -4.03 32.59 11.32
N PRO A 46 -4.20 33.67 10.53
CA PRO A 46 -5.28 33.74 9.54
C PRO A 46 -5.32 32.52 8.61
N HIS A 47 -4.16 31.91 8.33
CA HIS A 47 -4.05 30.67 7.58
C HIS A 47 -4.60 29.46 8.35
N ALA A 48 -4.35 29.34 9.65
CA ALA A 48 -4.91 28.25 10.47
C ALA A 48 -6.44 28.34 10.57
N GLN A 49 -6.99 29.55 10.59
CA GLN A 49 -8.44 29.78 10.58
C GLN A 49 -9.06 29.37 9.24
N TRP A 50 -8.38 29.68 8.12
CA TRP A 50 -8.78 29.24 6.78
C TRP A 50 -8.80 27.70 6.64
N TYR A 51 -7.77 26.99 7.14
CA TYR A 51 -7.76 25.52 7.14
C TYR A 51 -8.80 24.91 8.09
N ALA A 52 -9.10 25.56 9.21
CA ALA A 52 -10.12 25.10 10.15
C ALA A 52 -11.53 25.17 9.58
N GLU A 53 -11.80 26.15 8.70
CA GLU A 53 -13.09 26.27 8.00
C GLU A 53 -13.20 25.28 6.82
N ILE A 54 -12.10 24.98 6.14
CA ILE A 54 -12.08 24.12 4.95
C ILE A 54 -11.93 22.62 5.30
N GLY A 55 -11.26 22.29 6.40
CA GLY A 55 -11.07 20.91 6.84
C GLY A 55 -12.38 20.11 6.93
N PRO A 56 -13.42 20.60 7.64
CA PRO A 56 -14.71 19.95 7.73
C PRO A 56 -15.39 19.77 6.36
N ALA A 57 -15.19 20.70 5.43
CA ALA A 57 -15.75 20.64 4.08
C ALA A 57 -15.06 19.59 3.19
N MET A 58 -13.83 19.15 3.52
CA MET A 58 -13.13 18.11 2.77
C MET A 58 -13.45 16.67 3.23
N ILE A 59 -13.96 16.50 4.45
CA ILE A 59 -14.31 15.17 5.01
C ILE A 59 -15.28 14.40 4.10
N PRO A 60 -16.37 15.00 3.58
CA PRO A 60 -17.32 14.27 2.72
C PRO A 60 -16.69 13.79 1.41
N VAL A 61 -15.79 14.58 0.81
CA VAL A 61 -15.11 14.23 -0.44
C VAL A 61 -14.18 13.04 -0.23
N PHE A 62 -13.45 13.02 0.88
CA PHE A 62 -12.59 11.90 1.25
C PHE A 62 -13.40 10.63 1.52
N LEU A 63 -14.52 10.74 2.26
CA LEU A 63 -15.41 9.61 2.52
C LEU A 63 -15.97 9.04 1.22
N LEU A 64 -16.43 9.91 0.30
CA LEU A 64 -16.95 9.49 -0.99
C LEU A 64 -15.88 8.78 -1.83
N GLY A 65 -14.66 9.33 -1.87
CA GLY A 65 -13.52 8.71 -2.55
C GLY A 65 -13.18 7.33 -1.96
N SER A 66 -13.17 7.21 -0.64
CA SER A 66 -12.89 5.94 0.05
C SER A 66 -13.98 4.89 -0.20
N ALA A 67 -15.26 5.29 -0.20
CA ALA A 67 -16.39 4.41 -0.47
C ALA A 67 -16.34 3.85 -1.90
N VAL A 68 -16.08 4.71 -2.90
CA VAL A 68 -15.94 4.30 -4.30
C VAL A 68 -14.73 3.38 -4.47
N TYR A 69 -13.59 3.72 -3.87
CA TYR A 69 -12.37 2.90 -3.93
C TYR A 69 -12.60 1.51 -3.33
N LEU A 70 -13.19 1.43 -2.14
CA LEU A 70 -13.51 0.15 -1.49
C LEU A 70 -14.52 -0.67 -2.29
N GLY A 71 -15.52 -0.01 -2.88
CA GLY A 71 -16.49 -0.68 -3.76
C GLY A 71 -15.83 -1.29 -5.00
N LEU A 72 -14.95 -0.54 -5.65
CA LEU A 72 -14.20 -1.01 -6.82
C LEU A 72 -13.22 -2.13 -6.44
N GLN A 73 -12.55 -2.01 -5.30
CA GLN A 73 -11.63 -3.02 -4.80
C GLN A 73 -12.35 -4.32 -4.46
N LEU A 74 -13.55 -4.24 -3.88
CA LEU A 74 -14.37 -5.42 -3.60
C LEU A 74 -14.80 -6.12 -4.89
N ALA A 75 -15.23 -5.35 -5.90
CA ALA A 75 -15.57 -5.89 -7.21
C ALA A 75 -14.36 -6.56 -7.88
N GLN A 76 -13.18 -5.96 -7.80
CA GLN A 76 -11.94 -6.52 -8.33
C GLN A 76 -11.57 -7.84 -7.64
N VAL A 77 -11.71 -7.92 -6.31
CA VAL A 77 -11.45 -9.15 -5.54
C VAL A 77 -12.45 -10.26 -5.89
N HIS A 78 -13.73 -9.91 -6.10
CA HIS A 78 -14.74 -10.89 -6.49
C HIS A 78 -14.42 -11.51 -7.85
N LEU A 79 -14.11 -10.68 -8.84
CA LEU A 79 -13.76 -11.12 -10.20
C LEU A 79 -12.46 -11.93 -10.22
N SER A 80 -11.47 -11.55 -9.40
CA SER A 80 -10.23 -12.32 -9.34
C SER A 80 -10.46 -13.70 -8.72
N ASN A 81 -11.31 -13.80 -7.71
CA ASN A 81 -11.61 -15.07 -7.05
C ASN A 81 -12.30 -16.06 -8.00
N GLU A 82 -13.29 -15.62 -8.76
CA GLU A 82 -13.94 -16.47 -9.78
C GLU A 82 -12.92 -16.98 -10.82
N LYS A 83 -12.01 -16.10 -11.26
CA LYS A 83 -10.92 -16.48 -12.17
C LYS A 83 -9.97 -17.49 -11.53
N TYR A 84 -9.55 -17.26 -10.28
CA TYR A 84 -8.66 -18.18 -9.57
C TYR A 84 -9.28 -19.56 -9.36
N LEU A 85 -10.57 -19.63 -9.04
CA LEU A 85 -11.27 -20.91 -8.92
C LEU A 85 -11.38 -21.64 -10.26
N SER A 86 -11.65 -20.91 -11.34
CA SER A 86 -11.65 -21.46 -12.70
C SER A 86 -10.28 -22.02 -13.09
N GLU A 87 -9.20 -21.27 -12.86
CA GLU A 87 -7.83 -21.71 -13.15
C GLU A 87 -7.41 -22.91 -12.29
N ALA A 88 -7.74 -22.90 -10.99
CA ALA A 88 -7.42 -23.99 -10.08
C ALA A 88 -8.16 -25.28 -10.49
N SER A 89 -9.46 -25.20 -10.81
CA SER A 89 -10.23 -26.36 -11.26
C SER A 89 -9.69 -26.95 -12.58
N THR A 90 -9.24 -26.10 -13.49
CA THR A 90 -8.60 -26.54 -14.75
C THR A 90 -7.31 -27.30 -14.45
N LYS A 91 -6.44 -26.76 -13.60
CA LYS A 91 -5.19 -27.43 -13.19
C LYS A 91 -5.43 -28.75 -12.49
N ILE A 92 -6.46 -28.84 -11.65
CA ILE A 92 -6.83 -30.10 -10.98
C ILE A 92 -7.23 -31.14 -12.02
N ARG A 93 -8.09 -30.79 -12.98
CA ARG A 93 -8.51 -31.69 -14.05
C ARG A 93 -7.32 -32.18 -14.89
N ASP A 94 -6.39 -31.29 -15.23
CA ASP A 94 -5.19 -31.66 -15.99
C ASP A 94 -4.34 -32.66 -15.21
N LEU A 95 -4.10 -32.40 -13.93
CA LEU A 95 -3.35 -33.31 -13.06
C LEU A 95 -4.08 -34.64 -12.82
N GLU A 96 -5.40 -34.64 -12.74
CA GLU A 96 -6.21 -35.85 -12.64
C GLU A 96 -6.08 -36.71 -13.90
N ALA A 97 -6.09 -36.10 -15.09
CA ALA A 97 -5.87 -36.80 -16.35
C ALA A 97 -4.46 -37.42 -16.44
N ASP A 98 -3.44 -36.69 -16.00
CA ASP A 98 -2.07 -37.20 -15.94
C ASP A 98 -1.94 -38.38 -14.96
N LEU A 99 -2.59 -38.29 -13.80
CA LEU A 99 -2.63 -39.38 -12.82
C LEU A 99 -3.35 -40.62 -13.38
N GLU A 100 -4.46 -40.43 -14.09
CA GLU A 100 -5.19 -41.53 -14.72
C GLU A 100 -4.32 -42.25 -15.74
N LYS A 101 -3.61 -41.49 -16.60
CA LYS A 101 -2.66 -42.02 -17.58
C LYS A 101 -1.51 -42.80 -16.93
N LEU A 102 -0.89 -42.24 -15.89
CA LEU A 102 0.19 -42.92 -15.17
C LEU A 102 -0.29 -44.18 -14.46
N LYS A 103 -1.52 -44.16 -13.94
CA LYS A 103 -2.13 -45.31 -13.30
C LYS A 103 -2.45 -46.41 -14.33
N SER A 104 -2.98 -46.05 -15.49
CA SER A 104 -3.22 -47.02 -16.57
C SER A 104 -1.91 -47.65 -17.08
N ASP A 105 -0.86 -46.84 -17.28
CA ASP A 105 0.45 -47.32 -17.74
C ASP A 105 1.07 -48.27 -16.71
N ARG A 106 0.98 -47.93 -15.42
CA ARG A 106 1.43 -48.82 -14.35
C ARG A 106 0.65 -50.13 -14.33
N ASN A 107 -0.66 -50.08 -14.49
CA ASN A 107 -1.50 -51.27 -14.46
C ASN A 107 -1.20 -52.19 -15.65
N GLN A 108 -1.06 -51.64 -16.86
CA GLN A 108 -0.63 -52.40 -18.04
C GLN A 108 0.74 -53.06 -17.83
N ARG A 109 1.70 -52.34 -17.26
CA ARG A 109 3.04 -52.91 -16.98
C ARG A 109 2.99 -54.08 -15.98
N LEU A 110 2.10 -54.00 -14.99
CA LEU A 110 1.89 -55.09 -14.04
C LEU A 110 1.25 -56.31 -14.73
N GLU A 111 0.25 -56.12 -15.58
CA GLU A 111 -0.36 -57.22 -16.35
C GLU A 111 0.63 -57.92 -17.28
N VAL A 112 1.48 -57.16 -17.99
CA VAL A 112 2.54 -57.73 -18.85
C VAL A 112 3.56 -58.54 -18.04
N THR A 113 3.95 -58.04 -16.85
CA THR A 113 4.91 -58.75 -15.99
C THR A 113 4.30 -60.03 -15.39
N GLN A 114 3.02 -60.01 -15.03
CA GLN A 114 2.31 -61.17 -14.46
C GLN A 114 2.04 -62.25 -15.51
N SER A 115 1.64 -61.87 -16.73
CA SER A 115 1.44 -62.81 -17.84
C SER A 115 2.74 -63.48 -18.28
N SER A 116 3.85 -62.72 -18.38
CA SER A 116 5.19 -63.30 -18.66
C SER A 116 5.65 -64.25 -17.56
N ARG A 117 5.54 -63.88 -16.28
CA ARG A 117 5.99 -64.72 -15.15
C ARG A 117 5.17 -66.00 -14.97
N ASN A 118 3.91 -66.00 -15.38
CA ASN A 118 3.02 -67.17 -15.29
C ASN A 118 3.22 -68.15 -16.46
N GLY A 119 3.75 -67.68 -17.60
CA GLY A 119 4.16 -68.53 -18.72
C GLY A 119 5.44 -69.33 -18.42
N ASP A 120 6.47 -68.66 -17.91
CA ASP A 120 7.78 -69.30 -17.62
C ASP A 120 7.73 -70.29 -16.46
N ARG A 121 6.81 -70.10 -15.51
CA ARG A 121 6.64 -71.02 -14.39
C ARG A 121 5.89 -72.30 -14.76
N LYS A 122 5.13 -72.35 -15.86
CA LYS A 122 4.33 -73.55 -16.23
C LYS A 122 5.10 -74.54 -17.09
N SER A 123 6.14 -74.10 -17.81
CA SER A 123 6.98 -74.97 -18.64
C SER A 123 8.03 -75.76 -17.86
N TRP A 124 8.41 -75.32 -16.66
CA TRP A 124 9.51 -75.92 -15.90
C TRP A 124 9.17 -77.22 -15.16
N TRP A 125 7.89 -77.51 -14.90
CA TRP A 125 7.46 -78.69 -14.13
C TRP A 125 7.35 -79.99 -14.95
N TRP A 126 7.50 -79.94 -16.27
CA TRP A 126 7.37 -81.09 -17.17
C TRP A 126 8.72 -81.72 -17.54
N PHE A 127 9.81 -81.09 -17.11
CA PHE A 127 11.18 -81.49 -17.46
C PHE A 127 11.95 -82.14 -16.29
N SER A 128 11.24 -82.55 -15.23
CA SER A 128 11.82 -83.27 -14.09
C SER A 128 11.13 -84.61 -13.87
#